data_AF-A0A5C7SPQ3-F1
#
_entry.id   AF-A0A5C7SPQ3-F1
#
_cell.length_a   1.000
_cell.length_b   1.000
_cell.length_c   1.000
_cell.angle_alpha   90.00
_cell.angle_beta   90.00
_cell.angle_gamma   90.00
#
_symmetry.space_group_name_H-M   'P 1'
#
loop_
_entity.id
_entity.type
_entity.pdbx_description
1 polymer ?
#
loop_
_entity_poly.entity_id
_entity_poly.type
_entity_poly.pdbx_seq_one_letter_code
_entity_poly.pdbx_strand_id
1 'polypeptide(L)'
;MPNGDIDLDFGDNTYRFNIAKIGQVLELEQKCDAGVSEILDRVRSGKWRIQDIRETIRLGLIGGGQTPVNAMQVVKAYVDERPWAESVPVALTVLLAAMIGVPGEKVGKRRARRTKTKAEAASSDPRSTAPEPQSGSRPDRSTKSPSSSSPPLSTASTKPMAPTTTHQTAV
;
A
#
# COMPACT_ATOMS: atom_id res chain seq x y z
N MET A 1 16.71 8.65 0.99
CA MET A 1 16.40 8.21 -0.39
C MET A 1 15.50 9.26 -1.03
N PRO A 2 15.48 9.41 -2.36
CA PRO A 2 14.36 10.04 -3.06
C PRO A 2 13.05 9.32 -2.71
N ASN A 3 11.89 9.96 -2.90
CA ASN A 3 10.63 9.31 -2.50
C ASN A 3 10.21 8.18 -3.45
N GLY A 4 10.70 8.19 -4.69
CA GLY A 4 10.40 7.18 -5.71
C GLY A 4 8.96 7.22 -6.24
N ASP A 5 8.18 8.24 -5.85
CA ASP A 5 6.85 8.50 -6.39
C ASP A 5 6.97 9.02 -7.83
N ILE A 6 6.36 8.31 -8.78
CA ILE A 6 6.22 8.74 -10.17
C ILE A 6 4.78 8.47 -10.64
N ASP A 7 4.17 9.46 -11.30
CA ASP A 7 2.87 9.32 -11.94
C ASP A 7 3.12 9.04 -13.43
N LEU A 8 2.58 7.93 -13.95
CA LEU A 8 2.79 7.44 -15.33
C LEU A 8 1.46 7.00 -15.95
N ASP A 9 1.25 7.28 -17.22
CA ASP A 9 0.14 6.73 -18.00
C ASP A 9 0.40 5.25 -18.33
N PHE A 10 -0.54 4.37 -17.96
CA PHE A 10 -0.44 2.94 -18.21
C PHE A 10 -1.84 2.34 -18.41
N GLY A 11 -2.06 1.67 -19.54
CA GLY A 11 -3.38 1.14 -19.89
C GLY A 11 -4.38 2.25 -20.22
N ASP A 12 -5.42 2.39 -19.39
CA ASP A 12 -6.51 3.37 -19.54
C ASP A 12 -6.43 4.56 -18.56
N ASN A 13 -5.38 4.66 -17.73
CA ASN A 13 -5.33 5.64 -16.64
C ASN A 13 -3.91 6.13 -16.30
N THR A 14 -3.82 7.27 -15.64
CA THR A 14 -2.57 7.75 -15.01
C THR A 14 -2.44 7.12 -13.62
N TYR A 15 -1.47 6.23 -13.44
CA TYR A 15 -1.22 5.55 -12.19
C TYR A 15 -0.02 6.14 -11.46
N ARG A 16 -0.12 6.24 -10.12
CA ARG A 16 1.05 6.43 -9.27
C ARG A 16 1.76 5.10 -9.07
N PHE A 17 3.07 5.13 -9.25
CA PHE A 17 3.99 4.06 -8.91
C PHE A 17 4.98 4.55 -7.83
N ASN A 18 5.31 3.69 -6.87
CA ASN A 18 6.40 3.89 -5.93
C ASN A 18 6.87 2.53 -5.40
N ILE A 19 8.04 2.06 -5.84
CA ILE A 19 8.65 0.81 -5.33
C ILE A 19 9.79 1.05 -4.33
N ALA A 20 10.11 2.31 -4.01
CA ALA A 20 11.20 2.69 -3.08
C ALA A 20 10.92 2.36 -1.60
N LYS A 21 9.69 1.91 -1.28
CA LYS A 21 9.30 1.48 0.07
C LYS A 21 9.94 0.13 0.37
N ILE A 22 10.69 0.04 1.47
CA ILE A 22 11.50 -1.16 1.81
C ILE A 22 10.75 -2.49 1.72
N GLY A 23 9.48 -2.56 2.18
CA GLY A 23 8.67 -3.77 2.08
C GLY A 23 8.28 -4.17 0.65
N GLN A 24 8.26 -3.23 -0.30
CA GLN A 24 8.04 -3.51 -1.72
C GLN A 24 9.34 -3.90 -2.43
N VAL A 25 10.48 -3.34 -2.03
CA VAL A 25 11.81 -3.83 -2.50
C VAL A 25 12.03 -5.27 -2.05
N LEU A 26 11.84 -5.58 -0.77
CA LEU A 26 12.04 -6.93 -0.24
C LEU A 26 11.07 -7.96 -0.86
N GLU A 27 9.80 -7.58 -1.09
CA GLU A 27 8.85 -8.45 -1.81
C GLU A 27 9.26 -8.65 -3.27
N LEU A 28 9.78 -7.62 -3.96
CA LEU A 28 10.29 -7.74 -5.33
C LEU A 28 11.50 -8.69 -5.41
N GLU A 29 12.49 -8.50 -4.55
CA GLU A 29 13.71 -9.32 -4.54
C GLU A 29 13.39 -10.80 -4.26
N GLN A 30 12.48 -11.06 -3.31
CA GLN A 30 11.97 -12.40 -3.02
C GLN A 30 11.19 -13.02 -4.20
N LYS A 31 10.48 -12.21 -5.00
CA LYS A 31 9.67 -12.69 -6.15
C LYS A 31 10.49 -12.92 -7.41
N CYS A 32 11.57 -12.17 -7.61
CA CYS A 32 12.41 -12.22 -8.81
C CYS A 32 13.66 -13.10 -8.67
N ASP A 33 13.99 -13.52 -7.44
CA ASP A 33 15.21 -14.25 -7.08
C ASP A 33 16.46 -13.51 -7.61
N ALA A 34 16.59 -12.26 -7.15
CA ALA A 34 17.54 -11.26 -7.60
C ALA A 34 17.55 -10.03 -6.68
N GLY A 35 18.69 -9.35 -6.53
CA GLY A 35 18.73 -8.02 -5.91
C GLY A 35 18.19 -6.95 -6.87
N VAL A 36 17.62 -5.85 -6.33
CA VAL A 36 16.93 -4.82 -7.13
C VAL A 36 17.80 -4.18 -8.23
N SER A 37 19.11 -4.08 -8.02
CA SER A 37 20.07 -3.64 -9.04
C SER A 37 20.22 -4.63 -10.19
N GLU A 38 20.22 -5.94 -9.90
CA GLU A 38 20.27 -6.97 -10.93
C GLU A 38 18.95 -7.02 -11.72
N ILE A 39 17.81 -6.82 -11.07
CA ILE A 39 16.51 -6.68 -11.74
C ILE A 39 16.54 -5.48 -12.70
N LEU A 40 17.02 -4.32 -12.25
CA LEU A 40 17.21 -3.15 -13.12
C LEU A 40 18.14 -3.48 -14.31
N ASP A 41 19.24 -4.19 -14.10
CA ASP A 41 20.16 -4.55 -15.18
C ASP A 41 19.59 -5.59 -16.16
N ARG A 42 18.84 -6.59 -15.68
CA ARG A 42 18.10 -7.54 -16.53
C ARG A 42 17.08 -6.79 -17.40
N VAL A 43 16.27 -5.90 -16.80
CA VAL A 43 15.29 -5.07 -17.51
C VAL A 43 15.96 -4.15 -18.54
N ARG A 44 17.00 -3.41 -18.12
CA ARG A 44 17.75 -2.47 -18.96
C ARG A 44 18.50 -3.13 -20.13
N SER A 45 18.96 -4.38 -19.96
CA SER A 45 19.71 -5.11 -20.98
C SER A 45 18.87 -6.04 -21.86
N GLY A 46 17.54 -6.06 -21.69
CA GLY A 46 16.64 -6.95 -22.44
C GLY A 46 16.69 -8.43 -21.99
N LYS A 47 17.31 -8.72 -20.84
CA LYS A 47 17.45 -10.07 -20.25
C LYS A 47 16.44 -10.32 -19.11
N TRP A 48 15.33 -9.60 -19.12
CA TRP A 48 14.29 -9.66 -18.09
C TRP A 48 13.50 -10.97 -18.13
N ARG A 49 13.15 -11.46 -16.94
CA ARG A 49 12.12 -12.48 -16.73
C ARG A 49 10.75 -11.79 -16.74
N ILE A 50 9.68 -12.53 -17.05
CA ILE A 50 8.29 -11.99 -16.95
C ILE A 50 8.00 -11.47 -15.53
N GLN A 51 8.52 -12.15 -14.50
CA GLN A 51 8.40 -11.72 -13.11
C GLN A 51 9.05 -10.36 -12.83
N ASP A 52 10.21 -10.06 -13.44
CA ASP A 52 10.91 -8.78 -13.30
C ASP A 52 10.03 -7.60 -13.76
N ILE A 53 9.19 -7.81 -14.78
CA ILE A 53 8.23 -6.81 -15.28
C ILE A 53 6.94 -6.81 -14.45
N ARG A 54 6.32 -7.99 -14.29
CA ARG A 54 5.02 -8.20 -13.62
C ARG A 54 5.03 -7.66 -12.19
N GLU A 55 6.03 -8.03 -11.41
CA GLU A 55 6.08 -7.73 -9.98
C GLU A 55 6.53 -6.28 -9.74
N THR A 56 7.45 -5.74 -10.56
CA THR A 56 7.79 -4.31 -10.54
C THR A 56 6.56 -3.42 -10.74
N ILE A 57 5.70 -3.75 -11.71
CA ILE A 57 4.46 -3.01 -11.96
C ILE A 57 3.47 -3.21 -10.81
N ARG A 58 3.25 -4.46 -10.35
CA ARG A 58 2.33 -4.74 -9.22
C ARG A 58 2.72 -4.00 -7.93
N LEU A 59 3.99 -4.09 -7.55
CA LEU A 59 4.53 -3.53 -6.30
C LEU A 59 4.72 -2.02 -6.41
N GLY A 60 5.06 -1.51 -7.60
CA GLY A 60 5.02 -0.10 -7.91
C GLY A 60 3.61 0.47 -7.69
N LEU A 61 2.56 -0.15 -8.22
CA LEU A 61 1.17 0.28 -8.03
C LEU A 61 0.72 0.24 -6.55
N ILE A 62 1.02 -0.86 -5.83
CA ILE A 62 0.67 -1.01 -4.41
C ILE A 62 1.37 0.05 -3.57
N GLY A 63 2.69 0.22 -3.75
CA GLY A 63 3.44 1.26 -3.08
C GLY A 63 3.02 2.68 -3.51
N GLY A 64 2.55 2.87 -4.75
CA GLY A 64 1.95 4.13 -5.21
C GLY A 64 0.58 4.45 -4.60
N GLY A 65 -0.11 3.45 -4.03
CA GLY A 65 -1.35 3.61 -3.27
C GLY A 65 -2.56 2.82 -3.80
N GLN A 66 -2.39 1.97 -4.82
CA GLN A 66 -3.45 1.04 -5.25
C GLN A 66 -3.65 -0.09 -4.23
N THR A 67 -4.84 -0.68 -4.21
CA THR A 67 -5.06 -1.93 -3.45
C THR A 67 -4.33 -3.09 -4.13
N PRO A 68 -3.90 -4.14 -3.39
CA PRO A 68 -3.29 -5.33 -4.02
C PRO A 68 -4.19 -6.01 -5.06
N VAL A 69 -5.51 -5.96 -4.88
CA VAL A 69 -6.49 -6.50 -5.83
C VAL A 69 -6.52 -5.66 -7.11
N ASN A 70 -6.63 -4.33 -7.00
CA ASN A 70 -6.61 -3.43 -8.16
C ASN A 70 -5.29 -3.56 -8.92
N ALA A 71 -4.15 -3.56 -8.22
CA ALA A 71 -2.83 -3.71 -8.84
C ALA A 71 -2.69 -5.03 -9.61
N MET A 72 -3.25 -6.14 -9.08
CA MET A 72 -3.27 -7.42 -9.76
C MET A 72 -4.21 -7.45 -10.98
N GLN A 73 -5.33 -6.73 -10.94
CA GLN A 73 -6.23 -6.57 -12.09
C GLN A 73 -5.59 -5.75 -13.22
N VAL A 74 -4.96 -4.62 -12.88
CA VAL A 74 -4.22 -3.75 -13.83
C VAL A 74 -3.07 -4.51 -14.47
N VAL A 75 -2.30 -5.28 -13.69
CA VAL A 75 -1.24 -6.15 -14.22
C VAL A 75 -1.80 -7.25 -15.14
N LYS A 76 -2.95 -7.85 -14.82
CA LYS A 76 -3.57 -8.84 -15.72
C LYS A 76 -3.95 -8.22 -17.07
N ALA A 77 -4.69 -7.11 -17.06
CA ALA A 77 -5.21 -6.47 -18.27
C ALA A 77 -4.14 -5.84 -19.19
N TYR A 78 -2.99 -5.43 -18.62
CA TYR A 78 -1.97 -4.66 -19.35
C TYR A 78 -0.57 -5.30 -19.41
N VAL A 79 -0.32 -6.37 -18.64
CA VAL A 79 0.93 -7.17 -18.71
C VAL A 79 0.64 -8.59 -19.17
N ASP A 80 -0.36 -9.28 -18.61
CA ASP A 80 -0.62 -10.70 -18.94
C ASP A 80 -1.35 -10.87 -20.27
N GLU A 81 -2.33 -10.01 -20.54
CA GLU A 81 -3.22 -10.08 -21.70
C GLU A 81 -2.71 -9.26 -22.91
N ARG A 82 -1.43 -8.84 -22.89
CA ARG A 82 -0.79 -7.99 -23.90
C ARG A 82 0.63 -8.41 -24.24
N PRO A 83 1.20 -7.96 -25.38
CA PRO A 83 2.62 -8.13 -25.70
C PRO A 83 3.52 -7.58 -24.59
N TRP A 84 4.26 -8.44 -23.90
CA TRP A 84 5.02 -8.12 -22.69
C TRP A 84 5.99 -6.94 -22.84
N ALA A 85 6.51 -6.74 -24.06
CA ALA A 85 7.39 -5.63 -24.42
C ALA A 85 6.75 -4.23 -24.19
N GLU A 86 5.43 -4.09 -24.29
CA GLU A 86 4.71 -2.83 -24.02
C GLU A 86 4.91 -2.36 -22.56
N SER A 87 5.05 -3.30 -21.63
CA SER A 87 5.21 -3.02 -20.20
C SER A 87 6.66 -2.77 -19.74
N VAL A 88 7.65 -3.08 -20.57
CA VAL A 88 9.08 -2.96 -20.22
C VAL A 88 9.51 -1.51 -19.94
N PRO A 89 9.11 -0.49 -20.73
CA PRO A 89 9.47 0.90 -20.44
C PRO A 89 8.91 1.39 -19.10
N VAL A 90 7.70 0.96 -18.72
CA VAL A 90 7.07 1.32 -17.44
C VAL A 90 7.85 0.70 -16.28
N ALA A 91 8.11 -0.61 -16.33
CA ALA A 91 8.90 -1.30 -15.30
C ALA A 91 10.30 -0.68 -15.15
N LEU A 92 11.00 -0.41 -16.25
CA LEU A 92 12.32 0.25 -16.25
C LEU A 92 12.26 1.63 -15.58
N THR A 93 11.25 2.44 -15.91
CA THR A 93 11.09 3.79 -15.35
C THR A 93 10.79 3.76 -13.85
N VAL A 94 9.98 2.80 -13.38
CA VAL A 94 9.65 2.61 -11.95
C VAL A 94 10.89 2.17 -11.15
N LEU A 95 11.72 1.28 -11.68
CA LEU A 95 12.98 0.85 -11.04
C LEU A 95 13.98 2.01 -10.94
N LEU A 96 14.15 2.78 -12.03
CA LEU A 96 15.02 3.97 -12.04
C LEU A 96 14.53 5.04 -11.06
N ALA A 97 13.22 5.31 -11.02
CA ALA A 97 12.62 6.27 -10.09
C ALA A 97 12.86 5.90 -8.62
N ALA A 98 12.84 4.60 -8.27
CA ALA A 98 13.11 4.15 -6.90
C ALA A 98 14.60 4.12 -6.54
N MET A 99 15.48 3.70 -7.45
CA MET A 99 16.92 3.58 -7.18
C MET A 99 17.68 4.91 -7.27
N ILE A 100 17.32 5.76 -8.23
CA ILE A 100 18.04 7.01 -8.54
C ILE A 100 17.23 8.24 -8.10
N GLY A 101 15.90 8.15 -8.14
CA GLY A 101 14.99 9.28 -7.94
C GLY A 101 14.51 9.90 -9.25
N VAL A 102 13.40 10.62 -9.18
CA VAL A 102 12.85 11.34 -10.35
C VAL A 102 13.59 12.67 -10.52
N PRO A 103 14.18 12.98 -11.68
CA PRO A 103 14.83 14.27 -11.93
C PRO A 103 13.87 15.45 -11.70
N GLY A 104 14.25 16.37 -10.81
CA GLY A 104 13.43 17.51 -10.41
C GLY A 104 12.58 17.30 -9.16
N GLU A 105 12.60 16.11 -8.53
CA GLU A 105 11.91 15.88 -7.26
C GLU A 105 12.53 16.74 -6.14
N LYS A 106 11.81 17.76 -5.67
CA LYS A 106 12.25 18.61 -4.55
C LYS A 106 12.05 17.88 -3.22
N VAL A 107 13.08 17.15 -2.81
CA VAL A 107 13.20 16.50 -1.49
C VAL A 107 12.64 17.41 -0.38
N GLY A 108 11.64 16.90 0.37
CA GLY A 108 11.15 17.57 1.58
C GLY A 108 9.79 18.27 1.50
N LYS A 109 8.90 18.00 0.52
CA LYS A 109 7.51 18.52 0.53
C LYS A 109 6.43 17.45 0.64
N ARG A 110 6.30 16.88 1.85
CA ARG A 110 5.10 16.15 2.31
C ARG A 110 3.86 17.05 2.22
N ARG A 111 3.13 17.00 1.10
CA ARG A 111 1.86 17.71 0.93
C ARG A 111 0.82 17.12 1.88
N ALA A 112 0.64 17.73 3.05
CA ALA A 112 -0.46 17.42 3.95
C ALA A 112 -1.79 17.67 3.21
N ARG A 113 -2.57 16.60 3.01
CA ARG A 113 -3.91 16.63 2.41
C ARG A 113 -4.83 17.44 3.33
N ARG A 114 -5.00 18.73 3.01
CA ARG A 114 -5.83 19.67 3.78
C ARG A 114 -7.31 19.32 3.57
N THR A 115 -7.87 18.54 4.50
CA THR A 115 -9.31 18.29 4.60
C THR A 115 -10.04 19.63 4.69
N LYS A 116 -10.96 19.88 3.75
CA LYS A 116 -11.67 21.16 3.63
C LYS A 116 -12.95 21.15 4.46
N THR A 117 -12.81 21.23 5.78
CA THR A 117 -13.94 21.52 6.68
C THR A 117 -14.61 22.83 6.23
N LYS A 118 -15.92 22.82 5.99
CA LYS A 118 -16.68 24.00 5.53
C LYS A 118 -17.66 24.47 6.61
N ALA A 119 -17.21 25.44 7.38
CA ALA A 119 -17.97 26.43 8.13
C ALA A 119 -17.29 27.79 7.84
N GLU A 120 -17.94 28.96 7.77
CA GLU A 120 -19.36 29.33 7.90
C GLU A 120 -19.58 30.71 7.23
N ALA A 121 -20.84 31.12 7.05
CA ALA A 121 -21.29 32.52 6.86
C ALA A 121 -22.83 32.54 7.05
N ALA A 122 -23.41 33.19 8.07
CA ALA A 122 -23.51 34.64 8.33
C ALA A 122 -24.54 35.35 7.40
N SER A 123 -25.42 36.25 7.84
CA SER A 123 -25.75 36.76 9.20
C SER A 123 -27.10 37.52 9.18
N SER A 124 -27.83 37.60 10.32
CA SER A 124 -28.70 38.75 10.66
C SER A 124 -29.22 38.73 12.11
N ASP A 125 -28.79 39.70 12.92
CA ASP A 125 -29.30 40.12 14.25
C ASP A 125 -30.71 40.80 14.17
N PRO A 126 -31.40 41.25 15.27
CA PRO A 126 -30.90 41.49 16.63
C PRO A 126 -31.84 41.23 17.87
N ARG A 127 -31.24 41.38 19.07
CA ARG A 127 -31.78 42.00 20.31
C ARG A 127 -33.01 41.36 21.02
N SER A 128 -32.78 40.79 22.20
CA SER A 128 -33.66 40.90 23.38
C SER A 128 -32.90 40.67 24.70
N THR A 129 -33.47 41.09 25.83
CA THR A 129 -32.81 41.21 27.14
C THR A 129 -32.98 40.01 28.08
N ALA A 130 -32.01 39.81 28.99
CA ALA A 130 -32.10 38.88 30.12
C ALA A 130 -33.10 39.37 31.21
N PRO A 131 -33.51 38.49 32.15
CA PRO A 131 -32.70 38.32 33.39
C PRO A 131 -32.56 36.86 33.90
N GLU A 132 -31.66 36.65 34.87
CA GLU A 132 -31.62 35.46 35.75
C GLU A 132 -32.81 35.44 36.75
N PRO A 133 -33.08 34.28 37.39
CA PRO A 133 -32.64 34.15 38.79
C PRO A 133 -31.99 32.80 39.15
N GLN A 134 -31.31 32.78 40.31
CA GLN A 134 -30.57 31.66 40.89
C GLN A 134 -31.47 30.67 41.68
N SER A 135 -31.00 29.42 41.87
CA SER A 135 -30.88 28.69 43.16
C SER A 135 -30.88 27.15 42.96
N GLY A 136 -30.13 26.37 43.78
CA GLY A 136 -30.28 24.89 43.83
C GLY A 136 -29.03 24.02 44.08
N SER A 137 -28.52 24.01 45.33
CA SER A 137 -27.84 22.92 46.07
C SER A 137 -27.01 21.79 45.40
N ARG A 138 -25.76 21.63 45.87
CA ARG A 138 -24.96 20.35 45.98
C ARG A 138 -25.37 19.57 47.26
N PRO A 139 -24.82 18.38 47.67
CA PRO A 139 -23.78 17.46 47.13
C PRO A 139 -24.37 16.05 46.81
N ASP A 140 -23.77 14.83 46.89
CA ASP A 140 -22.46 14.26 47.32
C ASP A 140 -22.16 12.94 46.52
N ARG A 141 -20.96 12.37 46.76
CA ARG A 141 -20.65 10.92 46.84
C ARG A 141 -20.26 10.12 45.60
N SER A 142 -18.96 9.88 45.51
CA SER A 142 -18.31 8.80 44.74
C SER A 142 -18.36 7.44 45.44
N THR A 143 -18.48 6.33 44.68
CA THR A 143 -17.86 5.03 45.05
C THR A 143 -17.36 4.22 43.83
N LYS A 144 -16.05 3.95 43.90
CA LYS A 144 -15.16 3.01 43.21
C LYS A 144 -15.69 1.62 42.78
N SER A 145 -15.09 1.06 41.71
CA SER A 145 -15.12 -0.35 41.23
C SER A 145 -14.49 -1.36 42.22
N PRO A 146 -14.56 -2.71 42.03
CA PRO A 146 -13.82 -3.44 40.96
C PRO A 146 -14.35 -4.84 40.51
N SER A 147 -13.52 -5.58 39.72
CA SER A 147 -13.51 -7.06 39.52
C SER A 147 -14.64 -7.70 38.67
N SER A 148 -14.49 -8.85 38.00
CA SER A 148 -13.31 -9.59 37.46
C SER A 148 -13.75 -10.80 36.63
N SER A 149 -12.90 -11.32 35.72
CA SER A 149 -12.60 -12.76 35.48
C SER A 149 -12.42 -13.17 34.00
N SER A 150 -11.42 -14.03 33.78
CA SER A 150 -11.06 -14.81 32.57
C SER A 150 -10.18 -16.01 33.05
N PRO A 151 -9.89 -17.07 32.26
CA PRO A 151 -10.42 -17.49 30.97
C PRO A 151 -11.17 -18.87 31.14
N PRO A 152 -10.83 -20.06 30.56
CA PRO A 152 -9.55 -20.56 30.01
C PRO A 152 -9.56 -20.89 28.49
N LEU A 153 -8.42 -21.36 27.99
CA LEU A 153 -8.22 -21.89 26.62
C LEU A 153 -8.93 -23.24 26.42
N SER A 154 -9.16 -23.62 25.16
CA SER A 154 -9.44 -25.01 24.76
C SER A 154 -8.34 -25.54 23.84
N THR A 155 -7.95 -26.81 24.01
CA THR A 155 -6.80 -27.43 23.34
C THR A 155 -7.12 -28.82 22.79
N ALA A 156 -6.94 -29.01 21.48
CA ALA A 156 -6.79 -30.30 20.80
C ALA A 156 -5.98 -30.06 19.51
N SER A 157 -4.80 -30.65 19.29
CA SER A 157 -4.44 -32.09 19.18
C SER A 157 -4.59 -32.66 17.76
N THR A 158 -3.53 -32.44 16.97
CA THR A 158 -2.73 -33.49 16.34
C THR A 158 -3.41 -34.68 15.65
N LYS A 159 -3.26 -34.77 14.31
CA LYS A 159 -2.53 -35.90 13.69
C LYS A 159 -2.02 -35.57 12.27
N PRO A 160 -0.78 -35.94 11.89
CA PRO A 160 -0.31 -35.86 10.50
C PRO A 160 -0.76 -37.07 9.68
N MET A 161 -0.72 -36.95 8.34
CA MET A 161 -0.85 -38.06 7.40
C MET A 161 0.40 -38.13 6.48
N ALA A 162 0.81 -39.35 6.14
CA ALA A 162 2.10 -39.67 5.52
C ALA A 162 2.12 -39.44 3.98
N PRO A 163 3.30 -39.29 3.35
CA PRO A 163 3.42 -39.13 1.90
C PRO A 163 3.21 -40.44 1.13
N THR A 164 2.61 -40.33 -0.06
CA THR A 164 2.50 -41.44 -1.03
C THR A 164 3.68 -41.42 -1.99
N THR A 165 4.56 -42.43 -1.89
CA THR A 165 5.58 -42.75 -2.90
C THR A 165 5.13 -43.98 -3.69
N THR A 166 5.02 -43.86 -5.03
CA THR A 166 4.87 -45.01 -5.92
C THR A 166 5.76 -44.85 -7.16
N HIS A 167 6.32 -45.97 -7.61
CA HIS A 167 7.39 -46.10 -8.60
C HIS A 167 7.04 -45.68 -10.04
N GLN A 168 7.97 -44.95 -10.65
CA GLN A 168 8.82 -45.46 -11.75
C GLN A 168 8.28 -46.62 -12.60
N THR A 169 8.20 -46.39 -13.93
CA THR A 169 8.53 -47.38 -14.97
C THR A 169 9.31 -46.65 -16.06
N ALA A 170 10.33 -47.30 -16.62
CA ALA A 170 11.07 -46.83 -17.80
C ALA A 170 10.90 -47.83 -18.95
N VAL A 171 10.95 -47.32 -20.18
CA VAL A 171 11.05 -48.04 -21.46
C VAL A 171 11.80 -47.14 -22.45
#